data_AF-A0A6M8FEA7-F1
#
_entry.id   AF-A0A6M8FEA7-F1
#
_cell.length_a   1.000
_cell.length_b   1.000
_cell.length_c   1.000
_cell.angle_alpha   90.00
_cell.angle_beta   90.00
_cell.angle_gamma   90.00
#
_symmetry.space_group_name_H-M   'P 1'
#
loop_
_entity.id
_entity.type
_entity.pdbx_description
1 polymer ?
#
loop_
_entity_poly.entity_id
_entity_poly.type
_entity_poly.pdbx_seq_one_letter_code
_entity_poly.pdbx_strand_id
1 'polypeptide(L)'
;MTVRHIALLACLLLLAACSRGPDQATLEADLQQRLQQAFSPTTLSLAKLQRRGSASDAHAPPGEERLVIYYDATLKVEQEQDFGTWDSPGVASLISALGAGPRGLSGIDSGGNQAGDLLKAHGSLIYRKQGNAWQAVVPQGFSTPRAAQPGEGGATPRETLVTAISTALNLSPGGTGTEQRKIISDELERSLANIQGRLTRLQSGYPLASGPPSGQYARFAQALRELLSQRGVNLHVLNTEGGLDNLRLLRKGEVVLALSQSDAAHFAVGGVGPFEADGPNLNLRAMASLYPEPVHVLVRADGPLQSISDLRGKRVNLGLPGSASRLTALAVLAAHDLQPEDLGTVAALDLQQGLSALRDGELDALVQIIGAPADNIRAASESFALRLLPLQASAISRLQQERPGSFAFTLPAGTYPQQGSALPTLAVSSLLLTNGQLTSREVELLVRLLFSLDSPWLQYGSIQGTQLSPDNAQRGLGVPLHEGAEKALQALKPPAG
;
A
#
# COMPACT_ATOMS: atom_id res chain seq x y z
N MET A 1 -74.32 4.56 31.84
CA MET A 1 -72.91 4.57 31.38
C MET A 1 -72.27 3.27 31.80
N THR A 2 -71.95 2.41 30.83
CA THR A 2 -71.67 0.98 31.04
C THR A 2 -70.20 0.73 31.37
N VAL A 3 -69.94 -0.32 32.17
CA VAL A 3 -68.61 -0.83 32.60
C VAL A 3 -67.58 -0.91 31.45
N ARG A 4 -68.07 -1.06 30.21
CA ARG A 4 -67.27 -1.04 28.98
C ARG A 4 -66.54 0.30 28.70
N HIS A 5 -67.09 1.44 29.13
CA HIS A 5 -66.47 2.75 28.96
C HIS A 5 -65.41 3.03 30.04
N ILE A 6 -65.57 2.47 31.24
CA ILE A 6 -64.55 2.54 32.30
C ILE A 6 -63.39 1.59 31.96
N ALA A 7 -63.66 0.43 31.37
CA ALA A 7 -62.63 -0.47 30.85
C ALA A 7 -61.88 0.12 29.65
N LEU A 8 -62.55 0.86 28.75
CA LEU A 8 -61.88 1.58 27.66
C LEU A 8 -61.05 2.77 28.15
N LEU A 9 -61.52 3.53 29.15
CA LEU A 9 -60.73 4.60 29.76
C LEU A 9 -59.54 4.05 30.56
N ALA A 10 -59.69 2.91 31.25
CA ALA A 10 -58.61 2.24 31.96
C ALA A 10 -57.59 1.61 31.00
N CYS A 11 -58.02 1.09 29.84
CA CYS A 11 -57.10 0.64 28.77
C CYS A 11 -56.43 1.81 28.02
N LEU A 12 -57.08 2.97 27.88
CA LEU A 12 -56.47 4.19 27.35
C LEU A 12 -55.51 4.86 28.35
N LEU A 13 -55.79 4.77 29.66
CA LEU A 13 -54.87 5.19 30.73
C LEU A 13 -53.72 4.21 30.96
N LEU A 14 -53.84 2.94 30.54
CA LEU A 14 -52.73 1.98 30.49
C LEU A 14 -51.90 2.06 29.20
N LEU A 15 -52.36 2.83 28.19
CA LEU A 15 -51.61 3.13 26.96
C LEU A 15 -50.91 4.50 26.99
N ALA A 16 -51.21 5.34 27.98
CA ALA A 16 -50.29 6.38 28.42
C ALA A 16 -49.21 5.73 29.29
N ALA A 17 -48.31 4.96 28.67
CA ALA A 17 -47.09 4.55 29.34
C ALA A 17 -46.35 5.83 29.74
N CYS A 18 -46.52 6.25 30.99
CA CYS A 18 -45.81 7.36 31.60
C CYS A 18 -44.33 7.20 31.26
N SER A 19 -43.82 8.04 30.38
CA SER A 19 -42.46 7.98 29.89
C SER A 19 -41.52 8.37 31.03
N ARG A 20 -41.19 7.42 31.92
CA ARG A 20 -40.21 7.63 33.01
C ARG A 20 -38.92 8.19 32.41
N GLY A 21 -38.41 9.30 32.95
CA GLY A 21 -37.18 9.95 32.45
C GLY A 21 -37.36 11.40 31.99
N PRO A 22 -36.32 12.01 31.40
CA PRO A 22 -36.36 13.38 30.87
C PRO A 22 -37.39 13.52 29.75
N ASP A 23 -37.93 14.73 29.55
CA ASP A 23 -38.83 15.01 28.43
C ASP A 23 -38.07 15.11 27.09
N GLN A 24 -38.83 15.23 25.98
CA GLN A 24 -38.27 15.33 24.63
C GLN A 24 -37.33 16.53 24.47
N ALA A 25 -37.67 17.68 25.07
CA ALA A 25 -36.88 18.90 24.97
C ALA A 25 -35.53 18.79 25.71
N THR A 26 -35.53 18.19 26.89
CA THR A 26 -34.30 17.92 27.65
C THR A 26 -33.40 16.94 26.90
N LEU A 27 -33.97 15.87 26.33
CA LEU A 27 -33.22 14.91 25.51
C LEU A 27 -32.59 15.57 24.28
N GLU A 28 -33.33 16.47 23.61
CA GLU A 28 -32.84 17.20 22.44
C GLU A 28 -31.69 18.15 22.80
N ALA A 29 -31.83 18.92 23.88
CA ALA A 29 -30.80 19.83 24.37
C ALA A 29 -29.51 19.07 24.74
N ASP A 30 -29.63 17.95 25.46
CA ASP A 30 -28.48 17.12 25.84
C ASP A 30 -27.77 16.51 24.62
N LEU A 31 -28.53 16.05 23.62
CA LEU A 31 -27.98 15.47 22.40
C LEU A 31 -27.29 16.54 21.53
N GLN A 32 -27.89 17.73 21.40
CA GLN A 32 -27.28 18.86 20.70
C GLN A 32 -25.97 19.28 21.38
N GLN A 33 -25.96 19.39 22.71
CA GLN A 33 -24.76 19.73 23.46
C GLN A 33 -23.64 18.71 23.23
N ARG A 34 -23.94 17.41 23.24
CA ARG A 34 -22.97 16.34 22.98
C ARG A 34 -22.45 16.38 21.54
N LEU A 35 -23.31 16.62 20.57
CA LEU A 35 -22.90 16.77 19.17
C LEU A 35 -21.99 17.98 18.98
N GLN A 36 -22.30 19.12 19.61
CA GLN A 36 -21.46 20.33 19.56
C GLN A 36 -20.11 20.18 20.30
N GLN A 37 -20.03 19.28 21.28
CA GLN A 37 -18.77 18.93 21.95
C GLN A 37 -17.88 18.06 21.06
N ALA A 38 -18.48 17.19 20.23
CA ALA A 38 -17.76 16.27 19.37
C ALA A 38 -17.48 16.85 17.96
N PHE A 39 -18.33 17.74 17.47
CA PHE A 39 -18.29 18.31 16.12
C PHE A 39 -18.57 19.80 16.16
N SER A 40 -17.96 20.57 15.25
CA SER A 40 -18.30 21.99 15.10
C SER A 40 -19.79 22.14 14.71
N PRO A 41 -20.51 23.18 15.22
CA PRO A 41 -21.86 23.49 14.76
C PRO A 41 -21.97 23.73 13.25
N THR A 42 -20.84 24.00 12.58
CA THR A 42 -20.76 24.18 11.12
C THR A 42 -20.61 22.87 10.34
N THR A 43 -20.37 21.75 11.01
CA THR A 43 -20.12 20.44 10.39
C THR A 43 -21.35 19.54 10.42
N LEU A 44 -22.03 19.47 11.56
CA LEU A 44 -23.19 18.60 11.77
C LEU A 44 -24.25 19.30 12.61
N SER A 45 -25.52 19.14 12.20
CA SER A 45 -26.68 19.63 12.95
C SER A 45 -27.68 18.50 13.23
N LEU A 46 -28.40 18.60 14.35
CA LEU A 46 -29.49 17.68 14.66
C LEU A 46 -30.75 18.13 13.91
N ALA A 47 -31.16 17.39 12.88
CA ALA A 47 -32.29 17.73 12.03
C ALA A 47 -33.63 17.19 12.58
N LYS A 48 -33.61 16.01 13.22
CA LYS A 48 -34.80 15.40 13.82
C LYS A 48 -34.43 14.50 14.98
N LEU A 49 -35.25 14.48 16.02
CA LEU A 49 -35.13 13.55 17.15
C LEU A 49 -36.51 12.97 17.51
N GLN A 50 -36.57 11.67 17.77
CA GLN A 50 -37.77 10.98 18.23
C GLN A 50 -37.42 10.02 19.36
N ARG A 51 -37.94 10.30 20.57
CA ARG A 51 -37.83 9.35 21.68
C ARG A 51 -38.65 8.08 21.38
N ARG A 52 -38.04 6.91 21.58
CA ARG A 52 -38.63 5.58 21.31
C ARG A 52 -39.10 4.87 22.57
N GLY A 53 -38.47 5.13 23.70
CA GLY A 53 -38.85 4.53 24.97
C GLY A 53 -37.82 4.75 26.06
N SER A 54 -38.03 4.08 27.19
CA SER A 54 -37.11 4.10 28.34
C SER A 54 -37.10 2.75 29.03
N ALA A 55 -35.94 2.34 29.53
CA ALA A 55 -35.76 1.15 30.37
C ALA A 55 -34.97 1.49 31.63
N SER A 56 -35.12 0.71 32.69
CA SER A 56 -34.23 0.80 33.85
C SER A 56 -32.82 0.34 33.46
N ASP A 57 -31.80 1.09 33.89
CA ASP A 57 -30.40 0.70 33.70
C ASP A 57 -30.06 -0.45 34.65
N ALA A 58 -29.87 -1.66 34.09
CA ALA A 58 -29.54 -2.86 34.85
C ALA A 58 -28.15 -2.78 35.54
N HIS A 59 -27.31 -1.82 35.14
CA HIS A 59 -25.96 -1.60 35.69
C HIS A 59 -25.90 -0.37 36.62
N ALA A 60 -27.04 0.13 37.06
CA ALA A 60 -27.09 1.25 37.99
C ALA A 60 -26.34 0.91 39.30
N PRO A 61 -25.44 1.79 39.79
CA PRO A 61 -24.81 1.60 41.10
C PRO A 61 -25.86 1.48 42.22
N PRO A 62 -25.58 0.72 43.29
CA PRO A 62 -26.48 0.59 44.42
C PRO A 62 -26.88 1.96 44.98
N GLY A 63 -28.18 2.24 45.05
CA GLY A 63 -28.71 3.52 45.53
C GLY A 63 -28.91 4.60 44.48
N GLU A 64 -28.58 4.35 43.20
CA GLU A 64 -28.86 5.28 42.10
C GLU A 64 -30.05 4.83 41.24
N GLU A 65 -31.03 5.71 41.02
CA GLU A 65 -32.08 5.48 40.02
C GLU A 65 -31.58 5.96 38.65
N ARG A 66 -31.30 5.01 37.75
CA ARG A 66 -30.87 5.28 36.37
C ARG A 66 -31.83 4.71 35.33
N LEU A 67 -32.00 5.45 34.24
CA LEU A 67 -32.80 5.06 33.08
C LEU A 67 -31.99 5.16 31.80
N VAL A 68 -32.17 4.20 30.90
CA VAL A 68 -31.72 4.26 29.52
C VAL A 68 -32.86 4.81 28.67
N ILE A 69 -32.63 5.90 27.95
CA ILE A 69 -33.59 6.52 27.03
C ILE A 69 -33.18 6.20 25.61
N TYR A 70 -34.03 5.49 24.86
CA TYR A 70 -33.79 5.13 23.46
C TYR A 70 -34.42 6.15 22.53
N TYR A 71 -33.75 6.47 21.42
CA TYR A 71 -34.25 7.41 20.42
C TYR A 71 -33.75 7.12 19.01
N ASP A 72 -34.48 7.69 18.05
CA ASP A 72 -34.05 7.80 16.66
C ASP A 72 -33.69 9.27 16.38
N ALA A 73 -32.49 9.52 15.86
CA ALA A 73 -32.01 10.84 15.47
C ALA A 73 -31.69 10.87 13.98
N THR A 74 -31.89 12.03 13.35
CA THR A 74 -31.42 12.34 12.01
C THR A 74 -30.52 13.56 12.11
N LEU A 75 -29.27 13.42 11.65
CA LEU A 75 -28.31 14.51 11.55
C LEU A 75 -28.22 14.98 10.11
N LYS A 76 -27.97 16.27 9.92
CA LYS A 76 -27.66 16.84 8.62
C LYS A 76 -26.20 17.26 8.59
N VAL A 77 -25.50 16.82 7.55
CA VAL A 77 -24.14 17.24 7.23
C VAL A 77 -24.20 18.65 6.66
N GLU A 78 -23.61 19.62 7.36
CA GLU A 78 -23.66 21.03 6.95
C GLU A 78 -22.43 21.42 6.09
N GLN A 79 -21.32 20.69 6.27
CA GLN A 79 -20.09 20.82 5.49
C GLN A 79 -19.52 19.42 5.21
N GLU A 80 -18.84 19.28 4.07
CA GLU A 80 -18.18 18.03 3.69
C GLU A 80 -17.32 17.48 4.84
N GLN A 81 -17.57 16.22 5.20
CA GLN A 81 -16.92 15.57 6.34
C GLN A 81 -16.58 14.12 6.03
N ASP A 82 -15.29 13.79 6.14
CA ASP A 82 -14.82 12.42 6.13
C ASP A 82 -14.79 11.85 7.57
N PHE A 83 -15.77 10.98 7.85
CA PHE A 83 -15.90 10.32 9.15
C PHE A 83 -14.93 9.14 9.36
N GLY A 84 -14.14 8.79 8.34
CA GLY A 84 -13.12 7.73 8.38
C GLY A 84 -11.71 8.21 8.76
N THR A 85 -11.52 9.52 8.93
CA THR A 85 -10.23 10.12 9.29
C THR A 85 -9.87 9.88 10.77
N TRP A 86 -8.56 9.84 11.06
CA TRP A 86 -8.02 9.46 12.38
C TRP A 86 -7.58 10.66 13.21
N ASP A 87 -7.48 11.82 12.58
CA ASP A 87 -7.05 13.11 13.12
C ASP A 87 -8.19 14.12 13.26
N SER A 88 -9.42 13.73 12.90
CA SER A 88 -10.64 14.51 13.11
C SER A 88 -11.76 13.65 13.72
N PRO A 89 -12.80 14.26 14.31
CA PRO A 89 -13.94 13.51 14.85
C PRO A 89 -14.61 12.64 13.78
N GLY A 90 -14.58 11.31 13.97
CA GLY A 90 -15.09 10.32 13.02
C GLY A 90 -16.30 9.52 13.51
N VAL A 91 -16.55 8.35 12.92
CA VAL A 91 -17.67 7.45 13.30
C VAL A 91 -17.66 7.11 14.79
N ALA A 92 -16.48 6.96 15.40
CA ALA A 92 -16.35 6.72 16.84
C ALA A 92 -16.88 7.88 17.69
N SER A 93 -16.66 9.12 17.25
CA SER A 93 -17.17 10.32 17.91
C SER A 93 -18.69 10.43 17.78
N LEU A 94 -19.26 10.07 16.62
CA LEU A 94 -20.72 9.97 16.43
C LEU A 94 -21.33 8.90 17.35
N ILE A 95 -20.72 7.73 17.42
CA ILE A 95 -21.14 6.63 18.31
C ILE A 95 -21.18 7.10 19.77
N SER A 96 -20.13 7.79 20.22
CA SER A 96 -20.04 8.29 21.60
C SER A 96 -21.05 9.41 21.87
N ALA A 97 -21.12 10.41 20.99
CA ALA A 97 -22.02 11.56 21.15
C ALA A 97 -23.50 11.15 21.15
N LEU A 98 -23.86 10.17 20.31
CA LEU A 98 -25.23 9.69 20.12
C LEU A 98 -25.55 8.44 20.95
N GLY A 99 -24.61 7.91 21.73
CA GLY A 99 -24.77 6.66 22.46
C GLY A 99 -25.35 5.52 21.62
N ALA A 100 -24.92 5.44 20.35
CA ALA A 100 -25.41 4.51 19.35
C ALA A 100 -24.48 3.31 19.21
N GLY A 101 -25.01 2.12 18.94
CA GLY A 101 -24.17 0.96 18.58
C GLY A 101 -23.66 1.07 17.14
N PRO A 102 -22.65 0.27 16.73
CA PRO A 102 -22.15 0.28 15.34
C PRO A 102 -23.22 -0.01 14.28
N ARG A 103 -24.24 -0.81 14.62
CA ARG A 103 -25.40 -1.09 13.75
C ARG A 103 -26.52 -0.05 13.85
N GLY A 104 -26.39 0.92 14.76
CA GLY A 104 -27.36 1.98 14.98
C GLY A 104 -27.12 3.19 14.08
N LEU A 105 -25.98 3.30 13.39
CA LEU A 105 -25.68 4.39 12.47
C LEU A 105 -25.85 3.96 11.01
N SER A 106 -26.39 4.84 10.19
CA SER A 106 -26.52 4.64 8.74
C SER A 106 -26.46 5.97 7.98
N GLY A 107 -26.15 5.91 6.68
CA GLY A 107 -25.97 7.09 5.83
C GLY A 107 -24.54 7.66 5.84
N ILE A 108 -23.57 6.94 6.43
CA ILE A 108 -22.15 7.33 6.44
C ILE A 108 -21.44 6.66 5.27
N ASP A 109 -20.85 7.45 4.38
CA ASP A 109 -20.18 6.96 3.19
C ASP A 109 -18.67 6.79 3.39
N SER A 110 -18.09 5.77 2.76
CA SER A 110 -16.66 5.41 2.91
C SER A 110 -15.68 6.42 2.30
N GLY A 111 -16.18 7.40 1.54
CA GLY A 111 -15.41 8.52 0.98
C GLY A 111 -15.74 9.88 1.61
N GLY A 112 -16.45 9.88 2.74
CA GLY A 112 -17.01 11.08 3.35
C GLY A 112 -18.39 11.45 2.82
N ASN A 113 -19.08 12.30 3.57
CA ASN A 113 -20.42 12.79 3.25
C ASN A 113 -20.36 14.26 2.81
N GLN A 114 -21.25 14.62 1.88
CA GLN A 114 -21.36 15.95 1.32
C GLN A 114 -22.34 16.82 2.13
N ALA A 115 -22.23 18.14 1.99
CA ALA A 115 -23.18 19.06 2.59
C ALA A 115 -24.61 18.79 2.07
N GLY A 116 -25.54 18.55 3.00
CA GLY A 116 -26.93 18.18 2.73
C GLY A 116 -27.25 16.71 3.02
N ASP A 117 -26.24 15.84 3.17
CA ASP A 117 -26.45 14.43 3.47
C ASP A 117 -27.11 14.23 4.84
N LEU A 118 -27.93 13.19 4.95
CA LEU A 118 -28.65 12.85 6.18
C LEU A 118 -28.12 11.56 6.79
N LEU A 119 -27.59 11.66 8.01
CA LEU A 119 -27.15 10.52 8.81
C LEU A 119 -28.29 10.11 9.74
N LYS A 120 -28.55 8.81 9.89
CA LYS A 120 -29.56 8.30 10.83
C LYS A 120 -28.89 7.54 11.95
N ALA A 121 -29.38 7.74 13.16
CA ALA A 121 -28.86 7.11 14.37
C ALA A 121 -29.97 6.53 15.24
N HIS A 122 -29.81 5.28 15.64
CA HIS A 122 -30.55 4.63 16.71
C HIS A 122 -29.65 4.61 17.94
N GLY A 123 -29.93 5.53 18.86
CA GLY A 123 -29.08 5.86 20.00
C GLY A 123 -29.75 5.62 21.35
N SER A 124 -28.94 5.69 22.39
CA SER A 124 -29.43 5.66 23.76
C SER A 124 -28.59 6.54 24.69
N LEU A 125 -29.25 7.22 25.63
CA LEU A 125 -28.59 8.00 26.67
C LEU A 125 -29.02 7.50 28.04
N ILE A 126 -28.06 7.40 28.96
CA ILE A 126 -28.33 7.04 30.35
C ILE A 126 -28.58 8.33 31.14
N TYR A 127 -29.62 8.34 31.96
CA TYR A 127 -29.95 9.43 32.86
C TYR A 127 -29.97 8.94 34.29
N ARG A 128 -29.40 9.73 35.21
CA ARG A 128 -29.49 9.51 36.65
C ARG A 128 -30.46 10.52 37.25
N LYS A 129 -31.29 10.07 38.16
CA LYS A 129 -32.19 10.95 38.91
C LYS A 129 -31.42 11.68 40.00
N GLN A 130 -31.50 13.01 40.01
CA GLN A 130 -30.99 13.88 41.07
C GLN A 130 -32.14 14.75 41.59
N GLY A 131 -32.67 14.42 42.76
CA GLY A 131 -33.89 15.05 43.28
C GLY A 131 -35.08 14.83 42.34
N ASN A 132 -35.67 15.93 41.84
CA ASN A 132 -36.76 15.89 40.85
C ASN A 132 -36.28 16.02 39.39
N ALA A 133 -34.98 16.15 39.14
CA ALA A 133 -34.41 16.33 37.81
C ALA A 133 -33.72 15.04 37.31
N TRP A 134 -33.72 14.85 36.00
CA TRP A 134 -32.91 13.83 35.33
C TRP A 134 -31.67 14.48 34.76
N GLN A 135 -30.50 13.97 35.11
CA GLN A 135 -29.23 14.44 34.57
C GLN A 135 -28.63 13.36 33.67
N ALA A 136 -28.25 13.72 32.45
CA ALA A 136 -27.57 12.81 31.55
C ALA A 136 -26.26 12.34 32.19
N VAL A 137 -26.11 11.02 32.31
CA VAL A 137 -24.85 10.38 32.69
C VAL A 137 -23.98 10.40 31.44
N VAL A 138 -22.85 11.11 31.51
CA VAL A 138 -21.85 11.07 30.45
C VAL A 138 -21.20 9.69 30.53
N PRO A 139 -21.27 8.86 29.47
CA PRO A 139 -20.44 7.66 29.40
C PRO A 139 -18.99 8.11 29.58
N GLN A 140 -18.21 7.46 30.44
CA GLN A 140 -16.76 7.65 30.38
C GLN A 140 -16.27 7.05 29.06
N GLY A 141 -16.28 7.87 28.01
CA GLY A 141 -15.99 7.48 26.65
C GLY A 141 -15.44 8.68 25.88
N PHE A 142 -14.15 8.62 25.58
CA PHE A 142 -13.42 9.47 24.64
C PHE A 142 -13.57 10.99 24.84
N SER A 143 -12.77 11.54 25.77
CA SER A 143 -12.20 12.86 25.57
C SER A 143 -11.04 12.73 24.58
N THR A 144 -11.03 13.49 23.49
CA THR A 144 -9.82 13.67 22.67
C THR A 144 -8.64 14.06 23.57
N PRO A 145 -7.42 13.54 23.38
CA PRO A 145 -6.27 14.06 24.10
C PRO A 145 -6.12 15.54 23.76
N ARG A 146 -6.28 16.41 24.76
CA ARG A 146 -5.65 17.73 24.72
C ARG A 146 -4.15 17.45 24.59
N ALA A 147 -3.50 18.01 23.58
CA ALA A 147 -2.06 17.86 23.38
C ALA A 147 -1.34 18.03 24.73
N ALA A 148 -0.62 16.99 25.15
CA ALA A 148 0.01 16.96 26.45
C ALA A 148 1.01 18.12 26.57
N GLN A 149 0.78 19.00 27.53
CA GLN A 149 1.88 19.77 28.11
C GLN A 149 2.73 18.79 28.94
N PRO A 150 4.07 18.90 28.92
CA PRO A 150 4.92 17.96 29.63
C PRO A 150 4.70 18.08 31.16
N GLY A 151 4.15 17.02 31.76
CA GLY A 151 4.30 16.74 33.19
C GLY A 151 3.07 16.93 34.08
N GLU A 152 2.01 16.16 33.91
CA GLU A 152 1.08 15.85 35.01
C GLU A 152 0.62 14.37 34.95
N GLY A 153 0.65 13.69 36.10
CA GLY A 153 0.56 12.24 36.22
C GLY A 153 -0.83 11.63 35.97
N GLY A 154 -1.05 11.18 34.74
CA GLY A 154 -2.10 10.22 34.36
C GLY A 154 -1.50 8.86 34.00
N ALA A 155 -2.34 7.82 33.97
CA ALA A 155 -1.96 6.43 33.67
C ALA A 155 -0.89 6.33 32.58
N THR A 156 0.12 5.50 32.81
CA THR A 156 1.25 5.38 31.88
C THR A 156 0.76 4.95 30.48
N PRO A 157 1.46 5.31 29.39
CA PRO A 157 1.11 4.85 28.04
C PRO A 157 0.90 3.32 27.96
N ARG A 158 1.61 2.56 28.80
CA ARG A 158 1.47 1.12 28.97
C ARG A 158 0.09 0.70 29.50
N GLU A 159 -0.41 1.36 30.54
CA GLU A 159 -1.71 1.04 31.14
C GLU A 159 -2.87 1.31 30.18
N THR A 160 -2.73 2.36 29.36
CA THR A 160 -3.70 2.67 28.29
C THR A 160 -3.72 1.57 27.22
N LEU A 161 -2.56 1.08 26.80
CA LEU A 161 -2.43 -0.02 25.82
C LEU A 161 -2.98 -1.34 26.36
N VAL A 162 -2.65 -1.68 27.61
CA VAL A 162 -3.17 -2.90 28.27
C VAL A 162 -4.69 -2.83 28.34
N THR A 163 -5.25 -1.68 28.71
CA THR A 163 -6.70 -1.48 28.75
C THR A 163 -7.32 -1.66 27.36
N ALA A 164 -6.72 -1.07 26.31
CA ALA A 164 -7.22 -1.23 24.94
C ALA A 164 -7.22 -2.69 24.46
N ILE A 165 -6.16 -3.45 24.76
CA ILE A 165 -6.06 -4.89 24.43
C ILE A 165 -7.08 -5.69 25.24
N SER A 166 -7.20 -5.43 26.55
CA SER A 166 -8.19 -6.09 27.40
C SER A 166 -9.62 -5.78 26.96
N THR A 167 -9.90 -4.54 26.57
CA THR A 167 -11.19 -4.16 25.98
C THR A 167 -11.43 -4.93 24.69
N ALA A 168 -10.46 -5.00 23.77
CA ALA A 168 -10.57 -5.77 22.53
C ALA A 168 -10.88 -7.26 22.76
N LEU A 169 -10.21 -7.88 23.76
CA LEU A 169 -10.48 -9.26 24.18
C LEU A 169 -11.89 -9.43 24.79
N ASN A 170 -12.38 -8.41 25.51
CA ASN A 170 -13.67 -8.42 26.21
C ASN A 170 -14.85 -7.95 25.35
N LEU A 171 -14.63 -7.44 24.13
CA LEU A 171 -15.69 -7.07 23.18
C LEU A 171 -16.52 -8.27 22.66
N SER A 172 -16.16 -9.49 23.04
CA SER A 172 -17.02 -10.68 22.93
C SER A 172 -17.87 -10.84 24.19
N PRO A 173 -19.20 -10.64 24.15
CA PRO A 173 -20.06 -10.86 25.31
C PRO A 173 -19.96 -12.32 25.77
N GLY A 174 -19.93 -12.55 27.09
CA GLY A 174 -19.83 -13.88 27.69
C GLY A 174 -20.82 -14.87 27.07
N GLY A 175 -20.30 -15.84 26.31
CA GLY A 175 -21.07 -16.86 25.58
C GLY A 175 -20.60 -17.19 24.15
N THR A 176 -19.39 -16.80 23.73
CA THR A 176 -18.98 -16.92 22.32
C THR A 176 -18.58 -18.34 21.88
N GLY A 177 -19.12 -18.73 20.73
CA GLY A 177 -18.68 -19.89 19.96
C GLY A 177 -17.21 -19.79 19.56
N THR A 178 -16.64 -20.93 19.21
CA THR A 178 -15.21 -21.09 18.86
C THR A 178 -14.76 -20.13 17.75
N GLU A 179 -15.64 -19.79 16.81
CA GLU A 179 -15.34 -18.93 15.65
C GLU A 179 -15.08 -17.46 16.01
N GLN A 180 -15.86 -16.84 16.91
CA GLN A 180 -15.63 -15.43 17.29
C GLN A 180 -14.31 -15.26 18.06
N ARG A 181 -13.97 -16.24 18.91
CA ARG A 181 -12.68 -16.26 19.62
C ARG A 181 -11.51 -16.40 18.65
N LYS A 182 -11.66 -17.24 17.63
CA LYS A 182 -10.68 -17.41 16.57
C LYS A 182 -10.42 -16.11 15.81
N ILE A 183 -11.47 -15.39 15.40
CA ILE A 183 -11.33 -14.11 14.69
C ILE A 183 -10.54 -13.08 15.51
N ILE A 184 -10.84 -12.95 16.81
CA ILE A 184 -10.13 -12.02 17.69
C ILE A 184 -8.66 -12.45 17.87
N SER A 185 -8.41 -13.75 18.05
CA SER A 185 -7.03 -14.29 18.14
C SER A 185 -6.25 -13.98 16.88
N ASP A 186 -6.81 -14.29 15.71
CA ASP A 186 -6.18 -14.08 14.41
C ASP A 186 -5.79 -12.60 14.20
N GLU A 187 -6.64 -11.65 14.60
CA GLU A 187 -6.35 -10.22 14.46
C GLU A 187 -5.30 -9.72 15.45
N LEU A 188 -5.34 -10.21 16.70
CA LEU A 188 -4.35 -9.85 17.72
C LEU A 188 -2.98 -10.43 17.38
N GLU A 189 -2.92 -11.67 16.88
CA GLU A 189 -1.70 -12.31 16.40
C GLU A 189 -1.11 -11.53 15.22
N ARG A 190 -1.94 -11.14 14.24
CA ARG A 190 -1.51 -10.28 13.12
C ARG A 190 -0.98 -8.93 13.60
N SER A 191 -1.70 -8.30 14.53
CA SER A 191 -1.32 -7.01 15.10
C SER A 191 0.01 -7.10 15.85
N LEU A 192 0.20 -8.15 16.65
CA LEU A 192 1.45 -8.39 17.37
C LEU A 192 2.62 -8.64 16.40
N ALA A 193 2.41 -9.47 15.37
CA ALA A 193 3.42 -9.72 14.34
C ALA A 193 3.80 -8.42 13.61
N ASN A 194 2.82 -7.57 13.29
CA ASN A 194 3.06 -6.25 12.67
C ASN A 194 3.85 -5.33 13.60
N ILE A 195 3.52 -5.29 14.90
CA ILE A 195 4.25 -4.49 15.90
C ILE A 195 5.69 -4.97 16.02
N GLN A 196 5.89 -6.28 16.21
CA GLN A 196 7.22 -6.89 16.31
C GLN A 196 8.05 -6.61 15.06
N GLY A 197 7.49 -6.84 13.87
CA GLY A 197 8.16 -6.57 12.60
C GLY A 197 8.57 -5.10 12.45
N ARG A 198 7.68 -4.16 12.80
CA ARG A 198 7.98 -2.72 12.77
C ARG A 198 9.07 -2.33 13.76
N LEU A 199 9.05 -2.87 14.97
CA LEU A 199 10.09 -2.62 15.97
C LEU A 199 11.45 -3.18 15.51
N THR A 200 11.46 -4.39 14.96
CA THR A 200 12.67 -4.98 14.37
C THR A 200 13.21 -4.11 13.25
N ARG A 201 12.37 -3.61 12.35
CA ARG A 201 12.83 -2.73 11.25
C ARG A 201 13.25 -1.34 11.72
N LEU A 202 12.67 -0.84 12.80
CA LEU A 202 13.13 0.39 13.43
C LEU A 202 14.53 0.24 14.02
N GLN A 203 14.84 -0.92 14.62
CA GLN A 203 16.14 -1.21 15.23
C GLN A 203 17.19 -1.65 14.21
N SER A 204 16.78 -2.49 13.26
CA SER A 204 17.64 -3.27 12.36
C SER A 204 17.36 -2.99 10.88
N GLY A 205 16.67 -1.91 10.54
CA GLY A 205 16.42 -1.50 9.16
C GLY A 205 15.53 -2.43 8.32
N TYR A 206 15.29 -2.02 7.07
CA TYR A 206 14.53 -2.77 6.08
C TYR A 206 15.48 -3.58 5.19
N PRO A 207 15.48 -4.93 5.25
CA PRO A 207 16.27 -5.73 4.32
C PRO A 207 15.73 -5.59 2.88
N LEU A 208 16.63 -5.23 1.96
CA LEU A 208 16.36 -5.04 0.54
C LEU A 208 17.24 -5.97 -0.30
N ALA A 209 16.62 -6.93 -0.98
CA ALA A 209 17.31 -7.74 -1.98
C ALA A 209 17.54 -6.93 -3.27
N SER A 210 18.79 -6.85 -3.72
CA SER A 210 19.21 -5.97 -4.81
C SER A 210 19.72 -6.74 -6.04
N GLY A 211 21.00 -7.06 -6.11
CA GLY A 211 21.60 -7.80 -7.22
C GLY A 211 23.09 -8.00 -6.99
N PRO A 212 23.84 -8.42 -8.03
CA PRO A 212 25.27 -8.61 -7.91
C PRO A 212 25.97 -7.31 -7.51
N PRO A 213 27.08 -7.35 -6.75
CA PRO A 213 27.74 -6.15 -6.20
C PRO A 213 28.10 -5.07 -7.24
N SER A 214 28.49 -5.48 -8.45
CA SER A 214 28.82 -4.59 -9.58
C SER A 214 27.60 -4.20 -10.45
N GLY A 215 26.41 -4.69 -10.09
CA GLY A 215 25.17 -4.51 -10.83
C GLY A 215 24.48 -3.16 -10.58
N GLN A 216 23.56 -2.82 -11.48
CA GLN A 216 22.80 -1.57 -11.40
C GLN A 216 21.82 -1.55 -10.21
N TYR A 217 21.21 -2.69 -9.88
CA TYR A 217 20.37 -2.82 -8.69
C TYR A 217 21.13 -2.58 -7.40
N ALA A 218 22.35 -3.12 -7.27
CA ALA A 218 23.19 -2.83 -6.10
C ALA A 218 23.48 -1.33 -6.00
N ARG A 219 23.91 -0.67 -7.08
CA ARG A 219 24.15 0.79 -7.09
C ARG A 219 22.90 1.60 -6.72
N PHE A 220 21.76 1.31 -7.33
CA PHE A 220 20.50 1.97 -7.00
C PHE A 220 20.10 1.75 -5.54
N ALA A 221 20.20 0.52 -5.04
CA ALA A 221 19.88 0.18 -3.66
C ALA A 221 20.80 0.89 -2.65
N GLN A 222 22.10 1.03 -2.95
CA GLN A 222 23.02 1.81 -2.12
C GLN A 222 22.67 3.30 -2.11
N ALA A 223 22.30 3.87 -3.26
CA ALA A 223 21.86 5.26 -3.34
C ALA A 223 20.53 5.48 -2.59
N LEU A 224 19.60 4.52 -2.69
CA LEU A 224 18.34 4.54 -1.94
C LEU A 224 18.60 4.43 -0.43
N ARG A 225 19.55 3.60 -0.01
CA ARG A 225 19.96 3.52 1.41
C ARG A 225 20.44 4.88 1.92
N GLU A 226 21.28 5.57 1.15
CA GLU A 226 21.78 6.90 1.54
C GLU A 226 20.64 7.93 1.58
N LEU A 227 19.74 7.91 0.59
CA LEU A 227 18.57 8.78 0.59
C LEU A 227 17.69 8.58 1.83
N LEU A 228 17.42 7.31 2.18
CA LEU A 228 16.54 6.97 3.29
C LEU A 228 17.20 7.20 4.65
N SER A 229 18.52 6.99 4.78
CA SER A 229 19.25 7.20 6.03
C SER A 229 19.20 8.66 6.48
N GLN A 230 19.33 9.60 5.53
CA GLN A 230 19.19 11.05 5.77
C GLN A 230 17.79 11.43 6.29
N ARG A 231 16.82 10.53 6.19
CA ARG A 231 15.44 10.71 6.62
C ARG A 231 15.04 9.78 7.77
N GLY A 232 16.03 9.22 8.46
CA GLY A 232 15.83 8.37 9.63
C GLY A 232 15.32 6.96 9.31
N VAL A 233 15.40 6.52 8.06
CA VAL A 233 14.99 5.18 7.63
C VAL A 233 16.23 4.37 7.23
N ASN A 234 16.52 3.31 7.98
CA ASN A 234 17.66 2.45 7.71
C ASN A 234 17.30 1.35 6.70
N LEU A 235 18.09 1.21 5.64
CA LEU A 235 17.96 0.14 4.64
C LEU A 235 19.17 -0.80 4.75
N HIS A 236 18.92 -2.10 4.70
CA HIS A 236 19.95 -3.14 4.69
C HIS A 236 19.98 -3.81 3.33
N VAL A 237 20.86 -3.30 2.47
CA VAL A 237 21.02 -3.79 1.10
C VAL A 237 21.74 -5.14 1.13
N LEU A 238 21.08 -6.16 0.58
CA LEU A 238 21.61 -7.48 0.36
C LEU A 238 22.00 -7.64 -1.11
N ASN A 239 23.24 -8.05 -1.35
CA ASN A 239 23.68 -8.47 -2.67
C ASN A 239 23.17 -9.88 -2.94
N THR A 240 22.73 -10.14 -4.16
CA THR A 240 22.06 -11.37 -4.59
C THR A 240 22.47 -11.75 -6.01
N GLU A 241 21.97 -12.87 -6.51
CA GLU A 241 22.19 -13.28 -7.91
C GLU A 241 21.30 -12.51 -8.91
N GLY A 242 20.31 -11.73 -8.42
CA GLY A 242 19.46 -10.87 -9.23
C GLY A 242 17.97 -11.11 -9.05
N GLY A 243 17.16 -10.63 -10.00
CA GLY A 243 15.72 -10.48 -9.86
C GLY A 243 14.92 -11.75 -9.53
N LEU A 244 15.30 -12.93 -10.05
CA LEU A 244 14.60 -14.18 -9.71
C LEU A 244 14.88 -14.62 -8.28
N ASP A 245 16.14 -14.49 -7.83
CA ASP A 245 16.54 -14.78 -6.45
C ASP A 245 15.86 -13.82 -5.47
N ASN A 246 15.84 -12.53 -5.80
CA ASN A 246 15.14 -11.50 -5.01
C ASN A 246 13.66 -11.82 -4.80
N LEU A 247 12.97 -12.29 -5.85
CA LEU A 247 11.56 -12.70 -5.77
C LEU A 247 11.37 -13.91 -4.84
N ARG A 248 12.32 -14.86 -4.84
CA ARG A 248 12.29 -16.02 -3.93
C ARG A 248 12.60 -15.63 -2.48
N LEU A 249 13.58 -14.75 -2.24
CA LEU A 249 13.87 -14.21 -0.91
C LEU A 249 12.66 -13.46 -0.34
N LEU A 250 12.02 -12.64 -1.16
CA LEU A 250 10.81 -11.89 -0.78
C LEU A 250 9.64 -12.82 -0.48
N ARG A 251 9.46 -13.88 -1.28
CA ARG A 251 8.44 -14.92 -1.08
C ARG A 251 8.63 -15.67 0.24
N LYS A 252 9.88 -16.02 0.59
CA LYS A 252 10.23 -16.70 1.84
C LYS A 252 10.13 -15.79 3.07
N GLY A 253 10.00 -14.47 2.87
CA GLY A 253 10.01 -13.49 3.95
C GLY A 253 11.38 -13.26 4.57
N GLU A 254 12.46 -13.67 3.87
CA GLU A 254 13.85 -13.41 4.27
C GLU A 254 14.22 -11.93 4.05
N VAL A 255 13.52 -11.26 3.13
CA VAL A 255 13.55 -9.82 2.92
C VAL A 255 12.12 -9.27 2.86
N VAL A 256 11.97 -7.98 3.13
CA VAL A 256 10.68 -7.26 3.05
C VAL A 256 10.60 -6.36 1.82
N LEU A 257 11.74 -6.07 1.20
CA LEU A 257 11.85 -5.31 -0.04
C LEU A 257 12.72 -6.07 -1.06
N ALA A 258 12.38 -5.96 -2.33
CA ALA A 258 13.15 -6.55 -3.42
C ALA A 258 13.12 -5.69 -4.68
N LEU A 259 14.22 -5.69 -5.43
CA LEU A 259 14.25 -5.18 -6.81
C LEU A 259 14.05 -6.34 -7.79
N SER A 260 13.19 -6.17 -8.79
CA SER A 260 13.09 -7.14 -9.89
C SER A 260 12.44 -6.52 -11.12
N GLN A 261 12.58 -7.20 -12.25
CA GLN A 261 11.91 -6.81 -13.48
C GLN A 261 10.43 -7.19 -13.43
N SER A 262 9.59 -6.32 -13.97
CA SER A 262 8.14 -6.47 -14.03
C SER A 262 7.63 -7.76 -14.68
N ASP A 263 8.28 -8.24 -15.74
CA ASP A 263 7.93 -9.49 -16.41
C ASP A 263 8.26 -10.72 -15.55
N ALA A 264 9.43 -10.73 -14.91
CA ALA A 264 9.79 -11.76 -13.94
C ALA A 264 8.86 -11.74 -12.72
N ALA A 265 8.50 -10.56 -12.22
CA ALA A 265 7.54 -10.41 -11.13
C ALA A 265 6.15 -10.94 -11.51
N HIS A 266 5.72 -10.71 -12.76
CA HIS A 266 4.46 -11.26 -13.28
C HIS A 266 4.46 -12.79 -13.26
N PHE A 267 5.53 -13.44 -13.74
CA PHE A 267 5.66 -14.90 -13.67
C PHE A 267 5.69 -15.43 -12.23
N ALA A 268 6.28 -14.70 -11.28
CA ALA A 268 6.25 -15.06 -9.88
C ALA A 268 4.83 -15.03 -9.29
N VAL A 269 3.99 -14.07 -9.67
CA VAL A 269 2.57 -14.03 -9.25
C VAL A 269 1.85 -15.29 -9.73
N GLY A 270 2.02 -15.65 -11.00
CA GLY A 270 1.37 -16.81 -11.61
C GLY A 270 1.98 -18.16 -11.25
N GLY A 271 3.21 -18.19 -10.72
CA GLY A 271 3.93 -19.45 -10.48
C GLY A 271 4.27 -20.20 -11.76
N VAL A 272 4.64 -19.48 -12.81
CA VAL A 272 4.89 -20.04 -14.15
C VAL A 272 6.33 -19.84 -14.59
N GLY A 273 6.77 -20.58 -15.62
CA GLY A 273 8.13 -20.51 -16.14
C GLY A 273 9.17 -20.79 -15.04
N PRO A 274 10.09 -19.86 -14.73
CA PRO A 274 11.13 -20.09 -13.72
C PRO A 274 10.60 -20.27 -12.29
N PHE A 275 9.30 -20.05 -12.05
CA PHE A 275 8.65 -20.20 -10.76
C PHE A 275 7.69 -21.39 -10.68
N GLU A 276 7.69 -22.32 -11.65
CA GLU A 276 6.81 -23.51 -11.62
C GLU A 276 6.99 -24.36 -10.37
N ALA A 277 8.25 -24.62 -9.99
CA ALA A 277 8.57 -25.37 -8.78
C ALA A 277 8.22 -24.60 -7.48
N ASP A 278 8.18 -23.27 -7.57
CA ASP A 278 7.79 -22.41 -6.47
C ASP A 278 6.24 -22.42 -6.34
N GLY A 279 5.50 -22.30 -7.45
CA GLY A 279 4.06 -22.08 -7.49
C GLY A 279 3.68 -20.59 -7.27
N PRO A 280 2.38 -20.24 -7.37
CA PRO A 280 1.91 -18.86 -7.39
C PRO A 280 2.28 -18.05 -6.14
N ASN A 281 2.81 -16.83 -6.30
CA ASN A 281 3.06 -15.88 -5.21
C ASN A 281 1.99 -14.77 -5.19
N LEU A 282 0.82 -15.08 -4.62
CA LEU A 282 -0.32 -14.15 -4.54
C LEU A 282 -0.11 -12.99 -3.55
N ASN A 283 0.93 -13.04 -2.73
CA ASN A 283 1.27 -12.00 -1.75
C ASN A 283 2.25 -10.95 -2.30
N LEU A 284 2.79 -11.16 -3.50
CA LEU A 284 3.70 -10.19 -4.13
C LEU A 284 2.95 -8.88 -4.44
N ARG A 285 3.54 -7.76 -4.04
CA ARG A 285 2.99 -6.42 -4.31
C ARG A 285 4.08 -5.52 -4.85
N ALA A 286 3.75 -4.71 -5.86
CA ALA A 286 4.60 -3.59 -6.24
C ALA A 286 4.42 -2.41 -5.29
N MET A 287 5.49 -1.67 -5.06
CA MET A 287 5.46 -0.34 -4.46
C MET A 287 5.56 0.74 -5.53
N ALA A 288 6.41 0.54 -6.53
CA ALA A 288 6.51 1.43 -7.69
C ALA A 288 7.27 0.77 -8.84
N SER A 289 6.96 1.22 -10.05
CA SER A 289 7.87 1.21 -11.19
C SER A 289 8.91 2.32 -11.00
N LEU A 290 10.18 1.96 -11.10
CA LEU A 290 11.30 2.85 -10.79
C LEU A 290 11.84 3.53 -12.05
N TYR A 291 12.23 2.72 -13.04
CA TYR A 291 12.80 3.18 -14.29
C TYR A 291 12.69 2.06 -15.35
N PRO A 292 12.69 2.41 -16.64
CA PRO A 292 12.69 1.40 -17.70
C PRO A 292 14.06 0.71 -17.82
N GLU A 293 14.03 -0.56 -18.17
CA GLU A 293 15.18 -1.36 -18.55
C GLU A 293 15.00 -1.84 -20.00
N PRO A 294 15.47 -1.06 -20.99
CA PRO A 294 15.37 -1.46 -22.39
C PRO A 294 16.31 -2.63 -22.73
N VAL A 295 15.90 -3.43 -23.71
CA VAL A 295 16.72 -4.46 -24.34
C VAL A 295 17.81 -3.80 -25.18
N HIS A 296 19.05 -4.15 -24.88
CA HIS A 296 20.26 -3.80 -25.62
C HIS A 296 20.80 -5.06 -26.27
N VAL A 297 20.86 -5.08 -27.61
CA VAL A 297 21.58 -6.12 -28.35
C VAL A 297 22.83 -5.48 -28.94
N LEU A 298 23.95 -5.74 -28.30
CA LEU A 298 25.24 -5.13 -28.58
C LEU A 298 26.08 -6.01 -29.49
N VAL A 299 26.65 -5.41 -30.52
CA VAL A 299 27.61 -6.02 -31.44
C VAL A 299 28.76 -5.07 -31.70
N ARG A 300 29.88 -5.58 -32.20
CA ARG A 300 30.93 -4.70 -32.73
C ARG A 300 30.43 -3.95 -33.97
N ALA A 301 30.74 -2.66 -34.06
CA ALA A 301 30.29 -1.82 -35.17
C ALA A 301 30.97 -2.17 -36.50
N ASP A 302 32.20 -2.68 -36.46
CA ASP A 302 32.95 -3.16 -37.63
C ASP A 302 32.61 -4.61 -38.03
N GLY A 303 31.68 -5.25 -37.33
CA GLY A 303 31.18 -6.59 -37.63
C GLY A 303 30.00 -6.60 -38.63
N PRO A 304 29.71 -7.77 -39.22
CA PRO A 304 28.70 -7.90 -40.28
C PRO A 304 27.25 -7.93 -39.77
N LEU A 305 27.01 -8.12 -38.46
CA LEU A 305 25.67 -8.33 -37.89
C LEU A 305 24.81 -7.06 -37.99
N GLN A 306 23.63 -7.11 -38.61
CA GLN A 306 22.75 -5.96 -38.79
C GLN A 306 21.38 -6.10 -38.10
N SER A 307 21.00 -7.34 -37.76
CA SER A 307 19.69 -7.67 -37.23
C SER A 307 19.79 -8.81 -36.21
N ILE A 308 18.73 -9.00 -35.42
CA ILE A 308 18.66 -10.10 -34.45
C ILE A 308 18.74 -11.47 -35.14
N SER A 309 18.18 -11.60 -36.33
CA SER A 309 18.23 -12.85 -37.11
C SER A 309 19.66 -13.26 -37.50
N ASP A 310 20.60 -12.30 -37.59
CA ASP A 310 22.01 -12.57 -37.91
C ASP A 310 22.77 -13.27 -36.75
N LEU A 311 22.15 -13.38 -35.57
CA LEU A 311 22.72 -14.06 -34.41
C LEU A 311 22.75 -15.58 -34.57
N ARG A 312 22.05 -16.15 -35.57
CA ARG A 312 22.09 -17.58 -35.89
C ARG A 312 23.53 -18.05 -36.13
N GLY A 313 23.93 -19.09 -35.42
CA GLY A 313 25.29 -19.65 -35.47
C GLY A 313 26.38 -18.77 -34.83
N LYS A 314 26.02 -17.71 -34.10
CA LYS A 314 26.98 -16.79 -33.45
C LYS A 314 27.22 -17.12 -31.99
N ARG A 315 28.32 -16.59 -31.44
CA ARG A 315 28.68 -16.66 -30.02
C ARG A 315 28.03 -15.49 -29.30
N VAL A 316 26.98 -15.76 -28.54
CA VAL A 316 26.15 -14.72 -27.92
C VAL A 316 26.16 -14.88 -26.41
N ASN A 317 26.43 -13.79 -25.69
CA ASN A 317 26.18 -13.75 -24.25
C ASN A 317 24.73 -13.37 -23.98
N LEU A 318 24.02 -14.22 -23.23
CA LEU A 318 22.64 -13.97 -22.78
C LEU A 318 22.56 -13.60 -21.29
N GLY A 319 23.72 -13.36 -20.65
CA GLY A 319 23.82 -13.04 -19.24
C GLY A 319 23.80 -14.28 -18.33
N LEU A 320 23.97 -14.03 -17.02
CA LEU A 320 24.09 -15.08 -16.01
C LEU A 320 22.79 -15.90 -15.83
N PRO A 321 22.88 -17.22 -15.57
CA PRO A 321 21.75 -18.04 -15.13
C PRO A 321 21.08 -17.42 -13.89
N GLY A 322 19.75 -17.54 -13.79
CA GLY A 322 19.00 -16.97 -12.67
C GLY A 322 18.72 -15.46 -12.77
N SER A 323 19.30 -14.76 -13.75
CA SER A 323 18.98 -13.36 -14.02
C SER A 323 17.62 -13.22 -14.72
N ALA A 324 16.82 -12.25 -14.28
CA ALA A 324 15.59 -11.87 -14.97
C ALA A 324 15.91 -11.33 -16.39
N SER A 325 17.05 -10.63 -16.58
CA SER A 325 17.47 -10.16 -17.91
C SER A 325 17.71 -11.31 -18.88
N ARG A 326 18.24 -12.45 -18.41
CA ARG A 326 18.43 -13.64 -19.26
C ARG A 326 17.09 -14.20 -19.75
N LEU A 327 16.08 -14.21 -18.88
CA LEU A 327 14.73 -14.65 -19.23
C LEU A 327 14.11 -13.75 -20.31
N THR A 328 14.28 -12.44 -20.21
CA THR A 328 13.83 -11.50 -21.25
C THR A 328 14.64 -11.65 -22.54
N ALA A 329 15.95 -11.87 -22.46
CA ALA A 329 16.82 -12.11 -23.62
C ALA A 329 16.40 -13.35 -24.43
N LEU A 330 16.09 -14.45 -23.75
CA LEU A 330 15.58 -15.67 -24.37
C LEU A 330 14.26 -15.43 -25.12
N ALA A 331 13.35 -14.64 -24.52
CA ALA A 331 12.10 -14.30 -25.20
C ALA A 331 12.30 -13.39 -26.41
N VAL A 332 13.24 -12.45 -26.34
CA VAL A 332 13.62 -11.60 -27.48
C VAL A 332 14.12 -12.47 -28.64
N LEU A 333 14.97 -13.47 -28.38
CA LEU A 333 15.39 -14.42 -29.42
C LEU A 333 14.19 -15.19 -30.00
N ALA A 334 13.33 -15.73 -29.14
CA ALA A 334 12.15 -16.49 -29.58
C ALA A 334 11.18 -15.65 -30.42
N ALA A 335 11.00 -14.36 -30.10
CA ALA A 335 10.19 -13.43 -30.87
C ALA A 335 10.80 -13.09 -32.25
N HIS A 336 12.08 -13.40 -32.45
CA HIS A 336 12.82 -13.33 -33.70
C HIS A 336 13.08 -14.72 -34.32
N ASP A 337 12.30 -15.73 -33.92
CA ASP A 337 12.39 -17.11 -34.41
C ASP A 337 13.79 -17.73 -34.26
N LEU A 338 14.45 -17.39 -33.15
CA LEU A 338 15.71 -17.98 -32.70
C LEU A 338 15.52 -18.67 -31.35
N GLN A 339 16.09 -19.86 -31.23
CA GLN A 339 16.26 -20.55 -29.96
C GLN A 339 17.74 -20.57 -29.55
N PRO A 340 18.08 -20.82 -28.27
CA PRO A 340 19.47 -20.93 -27.83
C PRO A 340 20.31 -21.94 -28.65
N GLU A 341 19.70 -23.03 -29.08
CA GLU A 341 20.28 -24.08 -29.94
C GLU A 341 20.55 -23.63 -31.37
N ASP A 342 19.92 -22.53 -31.83
CA ASP A 342 20.23 -21.91 -33.11
C ASP A 342 21.50 -21.06 -33.07
N LEU A 343 22.02 -20.77 -31.87
CA LEU A 343 23.25 -20.03 -31.66
C LEU A 343 24.46 -20.97 -31.71
N GLY A 344 25.61 -20.46 -32.14
CA GLY A 344 26.84 -21.27 -32.18
C GLY A 344 27.40 -21.54 -30.78
N THR A 345 27.30 -20.55 -29.89
CA THR A 345 27.65 -20.71 -28.47
C THR A 345 26.84 -19.73 -27.63
N VAL A 346 26.33 -20.21 -26.50
CA VAL A 346 25.64 -19.37 -25.51
C VAL A 346 26.57 -19.17 -24.32
N ALA A 347 27.07 -17.95 -24.16
CA ALA A 347 27.86 -17.57 -23.00
C ALA A 347 26.97 -17.15 -21.83
N ALA A 348 27.56 -17.22 -20.63
CA ALA A 348 26.97 -16.86 -19.36
C ALA A 348 27.95 -15.99 -18.58
N LEU A 349 28.17 -14.78 -19.08
CA LEU A 349 29.10 -13.80 -18.51
C LEU A 349 28.33 -12.62 -17.93
N ASP A 350 28.90 -11.98 -16.91
CA ASP A 350 28.41 -10.68 -16.48
C ASP A 350 28.61 -9.62 -17.58
N LEU A 351 28.02 -8.44 -17.42
CA LEU A 351 28.05 -7.41 -18.45
C LEU A 351 29.47 -6.90 -18.75
N GLN A 352 30.35 -6.78 -17.75
CA GLN A 352 31.70 -6.27 -17.95
C GLN A 352 32.60 -7.32 -18.63
N GLN A 353 32.50 -8.58 -18.20
CA GLN A 353 33.15 -9.71 -18.83
C GLN A 353 32.67 -9.86 -20.28
N GLY A 354 31.36 -9.79 -20.51
CA GLY A 354 30.78 -9.92 -21.83
C GLY A 354 31.16 -8.78 -22.79
N LEU A 355 31.23 -7.53 -22.30
CA LEU A 355 31.75 -6.39 -23.08
C LEU A 355 33.24 -6.56 -23.42
N SER A 356 34.04 -7.13 -22.50
CA SER A 356 35.46 -7.41 -22.75
C SER A 356 35.64 -8.52 -23.79
N ALA A 357 34.89 -9.62 -23.66
CA ALA A 357 34.89 -10.71 -24.63
C ALA A 357 34.38 -10.27 -26.01
N LEU A 358 33.41 -9.33 -26.07
CA LEU A 358 32.95 -8.73 -27.32
C LEU A 358 34.04 -7.87 -27.97
N ARG A 359 34.75 -7.05 -27.19
CA ARG A 359 35.91 -6.26 -27.66
C ARG A 359 37.01 -7.16 -28.23
N ASP A 360 37.32 -8.24 -27.51
CA ASP A 360 38.42 -9.15 -27.84
C ASP A 360 38.05 -10.14 -28.96
N GLY A 361 36.80 -10.10 -29.45
CA GLY A 361 36.32 -10.94 -30.54
C GLY A 361 36.06 -12.39 -30.12
N GLU A 362 35.97 -12.66 -28.82
CA GLU A 362 35.58 -13.94 -28.24
C GLU A 362 34.05 -14.15 -28.29
N LEU A 363 33.29 -13.05 -28.32
CA LEU A 363 31.86 -13.01 -28.57
C LEU A 363 31.55 -12.21 -29.84
N ASP A 364 30.43 -12.55 -30.46
CA ASP A 364 29.89 -11.83 -31.62
C ASP A 364 28.79 -10.84 -31.20
N ALA A 365 28.04 -11.17 -30.13
CA ALA A 365 26.99 -10.32 -29.59
C ALA A 365 26.78 -10.48 -28.08
N LEU A 366 26.16 -9.48 -27.47
CA LEU A 366 25.71 -9.49 -26.08
C LEU A 366 24.28 -8.95 -26.00
N VAL A 367 23.39 -9.70 -25.35
CA VAL A 367 22.02 -9.25 -25.06
C VAL A 367 21.92 -8.89 -23.59
N GLN A 368 21.46 -7.68 -23.29
CA GLN A 368 21.31 -7.19 -21.93
C GLN A 368 20.03 -6.38 -21.77
N ILE A 369 19.36 -6.57 -20.64
CA ILE A 369 18.24 -5.76 -20.21
C ILE A 369 18.71 -4.96 -19.00
N ILE A 370 18.82 -3.65 -19.17
CA ILE A 370 19.44 -2.74 -18.20
C ILE A 370 18.94 -1.31 -18.44
N GLY A 371 18.80 -0.52 -17.37
CA GLY A 371 18.38 0.88 -17.50
C GLY A 371 19.39 1.71 -18.29
N ALA A 372 18.88 2.64 -19.09
CA ALA A 372 19.69 3.48 -19.97
C ALA A 372 19.83 4.92 -19.40
N PRO A 373 20.98 5.58 -19.56
CA PRO A 373 22.25 5.00 -20.02
C PRO A 373 22.87 4.08 -18.95
N ALA A 374 23.55 3.03 -19.39
CA ALA A 374 24.37 2.19 -18.53
C ALA A 374 25.85 2.58 -18.65
N ASP A 375 26.50 2.89 -17.51
CA ASP A 375 27.88 3.41 -17.49
C ASP A 375 28.91 2.49 -18.15
N ASN A 376 28.75 1.18 -17.99
CA ASN A 376 29.63 0.19 -18.59
C ASN A 376 29.46 0.09 -20.11
N ILE A 377 28.24 0.21 -20.62
CA ILE A 377 28.01 0.29 -22.07
C ILE A 377 28.59 1.61 -22.61
N ARG A 378 28.37 2.73 -21.92
CA ARG A 378 28.97 4.03 -22.30
C ARG A 378 30.49 3.96 -22.35
N ALA A 379 31.14 3.45 -21.30
CA ALA A 379 32.59 3.30 -21.24
C ALA A 379 33.12 2.33 -22.32
N ALA A 380 32.39 1.25 -22.61
CA ALA A 380 32.74 0.33 -23.70
C ALA A 380 32.65 1.02 -25.07
N SER A 381 31.60 1.81 -25.33
CA SER A 381 31.43 2.59 -26.56
C SER A 381 32.51 3.66 -26.76
N GLU A 382 33.15 4.14 -25.67
CA GLU A 382 34.32 5.03 -25.74
C GLU A 382 35.62 4.24 -26.04
N SER A 383 35.69 2.98 -25.59
CA SER A 383 36.88 2.14 -25.73
C SER A 383 36.98 1.42 -27.08
N PHE A 384 35.87 1.04 -27.70
CA PHE A 384 35.84 0.40 -29.02
C PHE A 384 34.52 0.65 -29.76
N ALA A 385 34.52 0.44 -31.07
CA ALA A 385 33.36 0.70 -31.90
C ALA A 385 32.24 -0.31 -31.61
N LEU A 386 31.19 0.16 -30.92
CA LEU A 386 30.05 -0.63 -30.46
C LEU A 386 28.77 -0.17 -31.15
N ARG A 387 27.91 -1.11 -31.56
CA ARG A 387 26.63 -0.82 -32.19
C ARG A 387 25.50 -1.60 -31.53
N LEU A 388 24.34 -0.96 -31.46
CA LEU A 388 23.09 -1.54 -30.99
C LEU A 388 22.24 -2.00 -32.18
N LEU A 389 21.73 -3.23 -32.12
CA LEU A 389 20.76 -3.73 -33.09
C LEU A 389 19.34 -3.39 -32.62
N PRO A 390 18.49 -2.80 -33.50
CA PRO A 390 17.09 -2.56 -33.18
C PRO A 390 16.29 -3.87 -33.16
N LEU A 391 15.20 -3.89 -32.38
CA LEU A 391 14.22 -4.97 -32.48
C LEU A 391 13.23 -4.69 -33.62
N GLN A 392 12.76 -5.75 -34.26
CA GLN A 392 11.75 -5.65 -35.32
C GLN A 392 10.39 -5.31 -34.69
N ALA A 393 9.58 -4.49 -35.38
CA ALA A 393 8.27 -4.09 -34.88
C ALA A 393 7.34 -5.28 -34.60
N SER A 394 7.38 -6.31 -35.45
CA SER A 394 6.65 -7.58 -35.25
C SER A 394 7.06 -8.28 -33.96
N ALA A 395 8.36 -8.38 -33.68
CA ALA A 395 8.88 -8.97 -32.46
C ALA A 395 8.46 -8.18 -31.21
N ILE A 396 8.51 -6.83 -31.27
CA ILE A 396 8.03 -5.97 -30.18
C ILE A 396 6.54 -6.22 -29.92
N SER A 397 5.69 -6.22 -30.97
CA SER A 397 4.25 -6.47 -30.83
C SER A 397 3.96 -7.85 -30.24
N ARG A 398 4.70 -8.88 -30.68
CA ARG A 398 4.60 -10.25 -30.13
C ARG A 398 4.96 -10.29 -28.65
N LEU A 399 6.09 -9.68 -28.27
CA LEU A 399 6.54 -9.63 -26.88
C LEU A 399 5.56 -8.91 -25.96
N GLN A 400 4.94 -7.81 -26.42
CA GLN A 400 3.92 -7.11 -25.64
C GLN A 400 2.67 -7.95 -25.36
N GLN A 401 2.33 -8.89 -26.26
CA GLN A 401 1.20 -9.80 -26.09
C GLN A 401 1.56 -11.00 -25.20
N GLU A 402 2.74 -11.58 -25.42
CA GLU A 402 3.16 -12.83 -24.76
C GLU A 402 3.83 -12.59 -23.40
N ARG A 403 4.31 -11.37 -23.10
CA ARG A 403 5.00 -11.02 -21.85
C ARG A 403 4.41 -9.80 -21.18
N PRO A 404 3.39 -9.98 -20.32
CA PRO A 404 2.91 -8.94 -19.44
C PRO A 404 4.03 -8.33 -18.59
N GLY A 405 3.97 -7.03 -18.35
CA GLY A 405 5.05 -6.25 -17.70
C GLY A 405 6.04 -5.63 -18.69
N SER A 406 6.09 -6.10 -19.94
CA SER A 406 6.89 -5.46 -21.00
C SER A 406 6.11 -4.39 -21.77
N PHE A 407 6.82 -3.43 -22.37
CA PHE A 407 6.24 -2.39 -23.22
C PHE A 407 7.20 -1.94 -24.31
N ALA A 408 6.64 -1.51 -25.45
CA ALA A 408 7.41 -0.90 -26.52
C ALA A 408 8.18 0.33 -26.01
N PHE A 409 9.44 0.44 -26.42
CA PHE A 409 10.33 1.52 -26.02
C PHE A 409 11.18 2.00 -27.20
N THR A 410 11.55 3.26 -27.19
CA THR A 410 12.50 3.81 -28.16
C THR A 410 13.71 4.31 -27.40
N LEU A 411 14.86 3.69 -27.64
CA LEU A 411 16.12 4.16 -27.09
C LEU A 411 16.49 5.47 -27.82
N PRO A 412 16.54 6.63 -27.14
CA PRO A 412 16.77 7.92 -27.80
C PRO A 412 18.13 7.97 -28.51
N ALA A 413 18.23 8.77 -29.57
CA ALA A 413 19.50 9.09 -30.21
C ALA A 413 20.47 9.74 -29.21
N GLY A 414 21.76 9.42 -29.29
CA GLY A 414 22.79 9.99 -28.40
C GLY A 414 22.78 9.43 -26.97
N THR A 415 22.08 8.32 -26.70
CA THR A 415 22.15 7.63 -25.39
C THR A 415 23.56 7.11 -25.13
N TYR A 416 24.24 6.64 -26.18
CA TYR A 416 25.62 6.18 -26.15
C TYR A 416 26.46 6.89 -27.22
N PRO A 417 27.78 7.01 -27.05
CA PRO A 417 28.68 7.50 -28.09
C PRO A 417 28.44 6.78 -29.43
N GLN A 418 28.47 7.54 -30.52
CA GLN A 418 28.34 7.02 -31.90
C GLN A 418 26.96 6.42 -32.25
N GLN A 419 25.99 6.41 -31.33
CA GLN A 419 24.61 6.03 -31.61
C GLN A 419 23.80 7.23 -32.13
N GLY A 420 23.92 7.50 -33.44
CA GLY A 420 23.34 8.70 -34.08
C GLY A 420 21.82 8.66 -34.33
N SER A 421 21.17 7.50 -34.23
CA SER A 421 19.74 7.33 -34.53
C SER A 421 18.99 6.68 -33.38
N ALA A 422 17.77 7.13 -33.10
CA ALA A 422 16.89 6.46 -32.15
C ALA A 422 16.60 5.02 -32.58
N LEU A 423 16.49 4.08 -31.63
CA LEU A 423 16.34 2.66 -31.91
C LEU A 423 15.05 2.10 -31.29
N PRO A 424 14.16 1.46 -32.07
CA PRO A 424 13.03 0.74 -31.51
C PRO A 424 13.50 -0.52 -30.78
N THR A 425 12.94 -0.73 -29.58
CA THR A 425 13.23 -1.87 -28.74
C THR A 425 12.04 -2.18 -27.82
N LEU A 426 12.21 -3.16 -26.95
CA LEU A 426 11.30 -3.46 -25.84
C LEU A 426 11.95 -2.98 -24.54
N ALA A 427 11.15 -2.58 -23.55
CA ALA A 427 11.61 -2.41 -22.18
C ALA A 427 10.70 -3.16 -21.21
N VAL A 428 11.27 -3.45 -20.05
CA VAL A 428 10.54 -3.86 -18.85
C VAL A 428 10.75 -2.80 -17.78
N SER A 429 9.85 -2.66 -16.82
CA SER A 429 10.08 -1.79 -15.66
C SER A 429 10.93 -2.49 -14.61
N SER A 430 11.91 -1.79 -14.06
CA SER A 430 12.50 -2.12 -12.76
C SER A 430 11.49 -1.78 -11.66
N LEU A 431 11.16 -2.73 -10.80
CA LEU A 431 10.17 -2.56 -9.74
C LEU A 431 10.83 -2.57 -8.36
N LEU A 432 10.34 -1.71 -7.47
CA LEU A 432 10.47 -1.94 -6.02
C LEU A 432 9.26 -2.75 -5.56
N LEU A 433 9.53 -3.91 -4.99
CA LEU A 433 8.54 -4.91 -4.61
C LEU A 433 8.55 -5.15 -3.11
N THR A 434 7.40 -5.56 -2.58
CA THR A 434 7.21 -6.00 -1.21
C THR A 434 6.22 -7.17 -1.14
N ASN A 435 5.95 -7.65 0.06
CA ASN A 435 4.95 -8.69 0.36
C ASN A 435 3.99 -8.17 1.44
N GLY A 436 3.15 -9.04 1.99
CA GLY A 436 2.20 -8.67 3.05
C GLY A 436 2.81 -8.36 4.44
N GLN A 437 4.14 -8.36 4.61
CA GLN A 437 4.80 -8.11 5.90
C GLN A 437 4.98 -6.62 6.21
N LEU A 438 4.91 -5.75 5.20
CA LEU A 438 4.92 -4.30 5.40
C LEU A 438 3.50 -3.79 5.54
N THR A 439 3.27 -2.98 6.57
CA THR A 439 1.98 -2.30 6.73
C THR A 439 1.82 -1.22 5.66
N SER A 440 0.58 -0.87 5.34
CA SER A 440 0.23 0.18 4.38
C SER A 440 0.86 1.52 4.73
N ARG A 441 0.98 1.82 6.01
CA ARG A 441 1.65 3.04 6.49
C ARG A 441 3.16 3.02 6.23
N GLU A 442 3.82 1.87 6.39
CA GLU A 442 5.24 1.74 6.06
C GLU A 442 5.48 1.90 4.56
N VAL A 443 4.67 1.23 3.75
CA VAL A 443 4.77 1.33 2.30
C VAL A 443 4.49 2.76 1.82
N GLU A 444 3.45 3.41 2.35
CA GLU A 444 3.13 4.79 2.01
C GLU A 444 4.30 5.72 2.33
N LEU A 445 4.88 5.60 3.53
CA LEU A 445 6.05 6.37 3.94
C LEU A 445 7.23 6.13 3.00
N LEU A 446 7.57 4.87 2.70
CA LEU A 446 8.70 4.55 1.83
C LEU A 446 8.50 5.08 0.41
N VAL A 447 7.29 4.99 -0.16
CA VAL A 447 6.99 5.51 -1.50
C VAL A 447 7.04 7.03 -1.54
N ARG A 448 6.53 7.72 -0.51
CA ARG A 448 6.65 9.19 -0.42
C ARG A 448 8.11 9.63 -0.34
N LEU A 449 8.94 8.92 0.41
CA LEU A 449 10.38 9.21 0.49
C LEU A 449 11.10 8.91 -0.83
N LEU A 450 10.72 7.83 -1.52
CA LEU A 450 11.30 7.46 -2.81
C LEU A 450 11.13 8.56 -3.87
N PHE A 451 9.94 9.19 -3.92
CA PHE A 451 9.57 10.20 -4.93
C PHE A 451 9.66 11.66 -4.48
N SER A 452 10.29 11.92 -3.33
CA SER A 452 10.50 13.30 -2.88
C SER A 452 11.33 14.12 -3.88
N LEU A 453 10.96 15.38 -4.10
CA LEU A 453 11.54 16.24 -5.14
C LEU A 453 13.01 16.64 -4.89
N ASP A 454 13.47 16.66 -3.63
CA ASP A 454 14.80 17.15 -3.26
C ASP A 454 15.88 16.05 -3.17
N SER A 455 15.68 14.90 -3.80
CA SER A 455 16.60 13.75 -3.70
C SER A 455 17.86 13.92 -4.57
N PRO A 456 19.09 14.02 -4.00
CA PRO A 456 20.31 14.24 -4.77
C PRO A 456 20.89 12.92 -5.32
N TRP A 457 20.10 12.19 -6.11
CA TRP A 457 20.43 10.84 -6.61
C TRP A 457 21.81 10.72 -7.29
N LEU A 458 22.22 11.74 -8.05
CA LEU A 458 23.55 11.77 -8.68
C LEU A 458 24.69 11.84 -7.66
N GLN A 459 24.52 12.60 -6.57
CA GLN A 459 25.51 12.67 -5.48
C GLN A 459 25.64 11.33 -4.77
N TYR A 460 24.56 10.56 -4.72
CA TYR A 460 24.54 9.19 -4.21
C TYR A 460 24.96 8.13 -5.24
N GLY A 461 25.39 8.55 -6.44
CA GLY A 461 25.94 7.65 -7.45
C GLY A 461 24.90 6.87 -8.26
N SER A 462 23.65 7.34 -8.33
CA SER A 462 22.60 6.69 -9.13
C SER A 462 22.04 7.60 -10.22
N ILE A 463 22.37 7.29 -11.47
CA ILE A 463 21.74 7.88 -12.66
C ILE A 463 20.28 7.42 -12.76
N GLN A 464 19.99 6.16 -12.44
CA GLN A 464 18.63 5.65 -12.53
C GLN A 464 17.68 6.27 -11.50
N GLY A 465 18.20 6.66 -10.32
CA GLY A 465 17.43 7.41 -9.34
C GLY A 465 16.86 8.72 -9.90
N THR A 466 17.55 9.37 -10.85
CA THR A 466 17.03 10.60 -11.47
C THR A 466 15.88 10.38 -12.45
N GLN A 467 15.59 9.13 -12.80
CA GLN A 467 14.51 8.75 -13.72
C GLN A 467 13.19 8.45 -12.98
N LEU A 468 13.22 8.44 -11.65
CA LEU A 468 12.03 8.25 -10.82
C LEU A 468 11.03 9.39 -11.07
N SER A 469 9.80 9.02 -11.43
CA SER A 469 8.70 9.94 -11.66
C SER A 469 7.39 9.34 -11.16
N PRO A 470 6.61 10.04 -10.32
CA PRO A 470 5.28 9.60 -9.90
C PRO A 470 4.35 9.26 -11.08
N ASP A 471 4.47 9.98 -12.19
CA ASP A 471 3.64 9.76 -13.39
C ASP A 471 3.94 8.41 -14.06
N ASN A 472 5.20 7.96 -13.98
CA ASN A 472 5.63 6.67 -14.53
C ASN A 472 5.60 5.54 -13.50
N ALA A 473 5.29 5.82 -12.22
CA ALA A 473 5.39 4.87 -11.12
C ALA A 473 4.44 3.66 -11.25
N GLN A 474 3.45 3.73 -12.13
CA GLN A 474 2.54 2.60 -12.43
C GLN A 474 2.73 2.02 -13.84
N ARG A 475 3.66 2.56 -14.63
CA ARG A 475 3.92 2.09 -16.00
C ARG A 475 4.57 0.71 -15.96
N GLY A 476 3.97 -0.23 -16.69
CA GLY A 476 4.52 -1.57 -16.87
C GLY A 476 4.61 -2.39 -15.58
N LEU A 477 3.72 -2.17 -14.59
CA LEU A 477 3.80 -2.88 -13.30
C LEU A 477 3.71 -4.40 -13.45
N GLY A 478 2.75 -4.91 -14.23
CA GLY A 478 2.57 -6.36 -14.42
C GLY A 478 2.14 -7.15 -13.16
N VAL A 479 2.09 -6.52 -11.99
CA VAL A 479 1.72 -7.12 -10.69
C VAL A 479 0.84 -6.17 -9.87
N PRO A 480 0.06 -6.66 -8.90
CA PRO A 480 -0.80 -5.81 -8.06
C PRO A 480 0.00 -4.79 -7.25
N LEU A 481 -0.50 -3.56 -7.18
CA LEU A 481 0.08 -2.49 -6.35
C LEU A 481 -0.26 -2.72 -4.88
N HIS A 482 0.65 -2.36 -3.96
CA HIS A 482 0.37 -2.34 -2.53
C HIS A 482 -0.57 -1.18 -2.18
N GLU A 483 -1.55 -1.37 -1.29
CA GLU A 483 -2.53 -0.31 -0.97
C GLU A 483 -1.89 0.97 -0.42
N GLY A 484 -0.85 0.85 0.42
CA GLY A 484 -0.05 1.99 0.88
C GLY A 484 0.67 2.74 -0.24
N ALA A 485 1.11 2.02 -1.28
CA ALA A 485 1.74 2.63 -2.44
C ALA A 485 0.71 3.35 -3.31
N GLU A 486 -0.47 2.76 -3.48
CA GLU A 486 -1.58 3.42 -4.17
C GLU A 486 -1.94 4.76 -3.51
N LYS A 487 -2.11 4.77 -2.18
CA LYS A 487 -2.36 6.00 -1.41
C LYS A 487 -1.25 7.05 -1.60
N ALA A 488 0.01 6.64 -1.49
CA ALA A 488 1.14 7.55 -1.69
C ALA A 488 1.19 8.13 -3.10
N LEU A 489 1.06 7.29 -4.13
CA LEU A 489 1.14 7.74 -5.53
C LEU A 489 -0.04 8.64 -5.91
N GLN A 490 -1.24 8.39 -5.38
CA GLN A 490 -2.39 9.29 -5.57
C GLN A 490 -2.10 10.66 -4.95
N ALA A 491 -1.54 10.71 -3.74
CA ALA A 491 -1.19 11.96 -3.07
C ALA A 491 0.00 12.72 -3.70
N LEU A 492 0.81 12.05 -4.54
CA LEU A 492 1.94 12.64 -5.26
C LEU A 492 1.54 13.23 -6.63
N LYS A 493 0.35 12.90 -7.15
CA LYS A 493 -0.14 13.52 -8.38
C LYS A 493 -0.54 14.98 -8.08
N PRO A 494 -0.17 15.94 -8.93
CA PRO A 494 -0.70 17.30 -8.78
C PRO A 494 -2.23 17.28 -8.86
N PRO A 495 -2.94 18.17 -8.16
CA PRO A 495 -4.40 18.28 -8.32
C PRO A 495 -4.70 18.53 -9.79
N ALA A 496 -5.66 17.78 -10.34
CA ALA A 496 -6.09 17.94 -11.73
C ALA A 496 -6.51 19.39 -11.94
N GLY A 497 -5.79 20.10 -12.81
CA GLY A 497 -6.05 21.50 -13.18
C GLY A 497 -7.21 21.65 -14.13
#